data_AF-A0A928T5X1-F1
#
_entry.id   AF-A0A928T5X1-F1
#
_cell.length_a   1.000
_cell.length_b   1.000
_cell.length_c   1.000
_cell.angle_alpha   90.00
_cell.angle_beta   90.00
_cell.angle_gamma   90.00
#
_symmetry.space_group_name_H-M   'P 1'
#
loop_
_entity.id
_entity.type
_entity.pdbx_description
1 polymer ?
#
loop_
_entity_poly.entity_id
_entity_poly.type
_entity_poly.pdbx_seq_one_letter_code
_entity_poly.pdbx_strand_id
1 'polypeptide(L)'
;MKTACLLLMLLLSVPLQAPADDHPEVAAFATKLKSIEWNLRGTFGLKGLEFDGKDVREIKAGGVKGSVYESAFVDNGVLRLNFRGANTGWYFFSEDLRFVTPLTVSGEVVFKLPAGPQAKTVREFPKDITGVVFESEADERQLQPAKLRWTGTHLELAKQNKDQSWLVDKLAPVMADRRVFEVEQNGLLIWFAFSQDGKEAWLLQLENIFGGAPAGTSKPAAASGVIPGLTPQQAEMLAHVERLHAANDRMRAKTLARHLKRQVAEKPALLQQVETRLAALP
;
A
#
# COMPACT_ATOMS: atom_id res chain seq x y z
N MET A 1 31.57 -13.53 -45.68
CA MET A 1 30.15 -13.60 -46.07
C MET A 1 29.38 -14.37 -45.01
N LYS A 2 28.10 -14.02 -44.85
CA LYS A 2 27.22 -14.24 -43.70
C LYS A 2 26.74 -15.69 -43.51
N THR A 3 26.49 -16.07 -42.26
CA THR A 3 25.35 -16.89 -41.75
C THR A 3 25.57 -17.04 -40.23
N ALA A 4 24.89 -16.26 -39.38
CA ALA A 4 23.57 -16.52 -38.79
C ALA A 4 23.48 -17.85 -38.01
N CYS A 5 23.55 -17.77 -36.67
CA CYS A 5 22.74 -18.60 -35.79
C CYS A 5 22.30 -17.80 -34.56
N LEU A 6 20.99 -17.86 -34.35
CA LEU A 6 20.13 -17.21 -33.38
C LEU A 6 19.90 -18.19 -32.21
N LEU A 7 19.44 -17.68 -31.06
CA LEU A 7 18.87 -18.38 -29.90
C LEU A 7 19.87 -19.18 -29.04
N LEU A 8 19.82 -19.16 -27.70
CA LEU A 8 18.64 -19.10 -26.84
C LEU A 8 19.06 -18.47 -25.50
N MET A 9 18.53 -17.29 -25.16
CA MET A 9 18.52 -16.84 -23.77
C MET A 9 17.52 -17.71 -23.02
N LEU A 10 18.03 -18.59 -22.15
CA LEU A 10 17.22 -19.20 -21.12
C LEU A 10 16.79 -18.10 -20.15
N LEU A 11 15.57 -17.59 -20.38
CA LEU A 11 14.74 -16.99 -19.36
C LEU A 11 14.61 -18.02 -18.24
N LEU A 12 15.44 -17.89 -17.21
CA LEU A 12 15.08 -18.39 -15.89
C LEU A 12 13.99 -17.46 -15.37
N SER A 13 12.77 -17.69 -15.86
CA SER A 13 11.57 -17.39 -15.11
C SER A 13 11.67 -18.24 -13.85
N VAL A 14 12.12 -17.67 -12.75
CA VAL A 14 11.83 -18.24 -11.44
C VAL A 14 10.32 -18.11 -11.31
N PRO A 15 9.54 -19.20 -11.36
CA PRO A 15 8.15 -19.08 -10.95
C PRO A 15 8.22 -18.70 -9.47
N LEU A 16 7.75 -17.50 -9.12
CA LEU A 16 7.36 -17.18 -7.75
C LEU A 16 6.08 -17.98 -7.45
N GLN A 17 6.20 -19.31 -7.43
CA GLN A 17 5.27 -20.16 -6.72
C GLN A 17 5.59 -19.92 -5.26
N ALA A 18 4.72 -19.18 -4.59
CA ALA A 18 4.72 -19.11 -3.14
C ALA A 18 4.83 -20.56 -2.62
N PRO A 19 5.85 -20.92 -1.82
CA PRO A 19 5.80 -22.17 -1.11
C PRO A 19 4.55 -22.08 -0.22
N ALA A 20 3.57 -22.94 -0.49
CA ALA A 20 2.29 -22.93 0.20
C ALA A 20 2.40 -23.24 1.72
N ASP A 21 3.61 -23.41 2.25
CA ASP A 21 3.89 -23.84 3.62
C ASP A 21 4.49 -22.79 4.58
N ASP A 22 4.94 -21.62 4.11
CA ASP A 22 5.59 -20.64 5.02
C ASP A 22 4.64 -19.57 5.60
N HIS A 23 3.49 -19.34 4.96
CA HIS A 23 2.53 -18.26 5.29
C HIS A 23 1.06 -18.70 5.15
N PRO A 24 0.53 -19.52 6.09
CA PRO A 24 -0.83 -20.06 6.02
C PRO A 24 -1.92 -18.97 6.03
N GLU A 25 -1.66 -17.83 6.66
CA GLU A 25 -2.58 -16.68 6.70
C GLU A 25 -2.77 -16.03 5.32
N VAL A 26 -1.73 -16.04 4.49
CA VAL A 26 -1.76 -15.51 3.13
C VAL A 26 -2.62 -16.41 2.24
N ALA A 27 -2.41 -17.72 2.31
CA ALA A 27 -3.22 -18.71 1.60
C ALA A 27 -4.69 -18.62 2.02
N ALA A 28 -4.96 -18.55 3.33
CA ALA A 28 -6.32 -18.42 3.85
C ALA A 28 -7.01 -17.13 3.36
N PHE A 29 -6.29 -16.02 3.28
CA PHE A 29 -6.83 -14.77 2.72
C PHE A 29 -7.15 -14.89 1.24
N ALA A 30 -6.22 -15.42 0.44
CA ALA A 30 -6.40 -15.55 -1.02
C ALA A 30 -7.66 -16.36 -1.37
N THR A 31 -7.99 -17.40 -0.60
CA THR A 31 -9.23 -18.20 -0.83
C THR A 31 -10.53 -17.43 -0.63
N LYS A 32 -10.52 -16.31 0.10
CA LYS A 32 -11.70 -15.45 0.29
C LYS A 32 -12.00 -14.60 -0.95
N LEU A 33 -11.00 -14.34 -1.77
CA LEU A 33 -11.11 -13.52 -2.97
C LEU A 33 -11.68 -14.36 -4.12
N LYS A 34 -12.99 -14.35 -4.28
CA LYS A 34 -13.68 -15.06 -5.36
C LYS A 34 -14.10 -14.09 -6.46
N SER A 35 -13.39 -14.10 -7.59
CA SER A 35 -13.73 -13.35 -8.81
C SER A 35 -14.24 -11.94 -8.49
N ILE A 36 -13.34 -11.09 -7.99
CA ILE A 36 -13.69 -9.74 -7.55
C ILE A 36 -13.11 -8.73 -8.51
N GLU A 37 -13.96 -7.81 -8.94
CA GLU A 37 -13.55 -6.57 -9.58
C GLU A 37 -13.57 -5.46 -8.52
N TRP A 38 -12.50 -4.67 -8.42
CA TRP A 38 -12.46 -3.46 -7.62
C TRP A 38 -12.41 -2.25 -8.52
N ASN A 39 -13.26 -1.28 -8.24
CA ASN A 39 -13.16 0.04 -8.84
C ASN A 39 -12.28 0.95 -8.00
N LEU A 40 -11.27 1.54 -8.63
CA LEU A 40 -10.37 2.49 -8.00
C LEU A 40 -10.96 3.91 -8.03
N ARG A 41 -10.52 4.77 -7.11
CA ARG A 41 -11.00 6.14 -6.91
C ARG A 41 -9.82 7.08 -6.81
N GLY A 42 -9.87 8.18 -7.57
CA GLY A 42 -8.78 9.16 -7.61
C GLY A 42 -7.66 8.81 -8.60
N THR A 43 -7.88 7.84 -9.48
CA THR A 43 -6.93 7.42 -10.53
C THR A 43 -7.26 8.08 -11.87
N PHE A 44 -6.24 8.25 -12.72
CA PHE A 44 -6.42 8.77 -14.09
C PHE A 44 -6.83 7.65 -15.08
N GLY A 45 -5.91 6.77 -15.46
CA GLY A 45 -6.13 5.76 -16.52
C GLY A 45 -6.57 4.37 -16.04
N LEU A 46 -6.05 3.90 -14.90
CA LEU A 46 -6.42 2.63 -14.28
C LEU A 46 -7.71 2.82 -13.47
N LYS A 47 -8.83 2.25 -13.90
CA LYS A 47 -10.14 2.43 -13.24
C LYS A 47 -10.53 1.27 -12.35
N GLY A 48 -9.92 0.11 -12.52
CA GLY A 48 -10.18 -1.04 -11.67
C GLY A 48 -9.11 -2.11 -11.77
N LEU A 49 -9.25 -3.11 -10.91
CA LEU A 49 -8.56 -4.39 -11.02
C LEU A 49 -9.58 -5.51 -10.95
N GLU A 50 -9.39 -6.54 -11.77
CA GLU A 50 -10.09 -7.80 -11.62
C GLU A 50 -9.10 -8.85 -11.10
N PHE A 51 -9.50 -9.59 -10.06
CA PHE A 51 -8.84 -10.83 -9.68
C PHE A 51 -9.76 -12.00 -10.08
N ASP A 52 -9.34 -12.81 -11.04
CA ASP A 52 -10.14 -13.92 -11.59
C ASP A 52 -10.03 -15.22 -10.77
N GLY A 53 -9.36 -15.16 -9.62
CA GLY A 53 -9.02 -16.32 -8.79
C GLY A 53 -7.60 -16.83 -9.01
N LYS A 54 -6.91 -16.32 -10.05
CA LYS A 54 -5.52 -16.65 -10.33
C LYS A 54 -4.70 -15.43 -10.72
N ASP A 55 -5.17 -14.68 -11.71
CA ASP A 55 -4.48 -13.54 -12.29
C ASP A 55 -5.14 -12.23 -11.85
N VAL A 56 -4.34 -11.17 -11.76
CA VAL A 56 -4.82 -9.80 -11.54
C VAL A 56 -4.73 -9.02 -12.85
N ARG A 57 -5.84 -8.47 -13.32
CA ARG A 57 -5.94 -7.75 -14.60
C ARG A 57 -6.29 -6.29 -14.37
N GLU A 58 -5.66 -5.40 -15.13
CA GLU A 58 -6.05 -3.99 -15.17
C GLU A 58 -7.42 -3.82 -15.84
N ILE A 59 -8.21 -2.88 -15.33
CA ILE A 59 -9.42 -2.38 -16.00
C ILE A 59 -9.21 -0.91 -16.31
N LYS A 60 -9.27 -0.59 -17.61
CA LYS A 60 -9.08 0.76 -18.13
C LYS A 60 -10.39 1.54 -18.15
N ALA A 61 -10.30 2.83 -18.48
CA ALA A 61 -11.48 3.63 -18.80
C ALA A 61 -12.37 2.91 -19.85
N GLY A 62 -13.68 2.93 -19.61
CA GLY A 62 -14.65 2.23 -20.46
C GLY A 62 -14.81 0.73 -20.15
N GLY A 63 -14.16 0.19 -19.10
CA GLY A 63 -14.32 -1.20 -18.67
C GLY A 63 -13.48 -2.21 -19.48
N VAL A 64 -12.58 -1.73 -20.34
CA VAL A 64 -11.72 -2.59 -21.15
C VAL A 64 -10.67 -3.28 -20.27
N LYS A 65 -10.67 -4.60 -20.27
CA LYS A 65 -9.65 -5.42 -19.59
C LYS A 65 -8.32 -5.32 -20.34
N GLY A 66 -7.25 -5.02 -19.62
CA GLY A 66 -5.92 -4.89 -20.17
C GLY A 66 -5.01 -6.06 -19.81
N SER A 67 -3.74 -5.73 -19.55
CA SER A 67 -2.71 -6.73 -19.25
C SER A 67 -2.92 -7.38 -17.88
N VAL A 68 -2.43 -8.62 -17.75
CA VAL A 68 -2.22 -9.28 -16.46
C VAL A 68 -0.99 -8.65 -15.81
N TYR A 69 -1.11 -8.31 -14.52
CA TYR A 69 0.02 -7.94 -13.68
C TYR A 69 0.64 -9.18 -13.06
N GLU A 70 1.98 -9.21 -13.01
CA GLU A 70 2.66 -10.09 -12.09
C GLU A 70 2.32 -9.63 -10.66
N SER A 71 1.88 -10.56 -9.82
CA SER A 71 1.30 -10.25 -8.53
C SER A 71 1.66 -11.31 -7.49
N ALA A 72 1.75 -10.87 -6.23
CA ALA A 72 1.99 -11.74 -5.10
C ALA A 72 1.21 -11.23 -3.88
N PHE A 73 0.53 -12.13 -3.17
CA PHE A 73 0.08 -11.81 -1.82
C PHE A 73 1.30 -11.90 -0.90
N VAL A 74 1.63 -10.78 -0.27
CA VAL A 74 2.83 -10.65 0.57
C VAL A 74 2.49 -10.71 2.06
N ASP A 75 1.20 -10.59 2.41
CA ASP A 75 0.70 -10.70 3.77
C ASP A 75 -0.84 -10.87 3.77
N ASN A 76 -1.44 -11.23 4.91
CA ASN A 76 -2.89 -11.30 5.04
C ASN A 76 -3.55 -9.94 4.77
N GLY A 77 -4.33 -9.87 3.69
CA GLY A 77 -4.98 -8.63 3.28
C GLY A 77 -4.09 -7.71 2.46
N VAL A 78 -2.94 -8.16 1.97
CA VAL A 78 -2.02 -7.33 1.19
C VAL A 78 -1.59 -8.01 -0.10
N LEU A 79 -1.90 -7.36 -1.21
CA LEU A 79 -1.50 -7.78 -2.56
C LEU A 79 -0.49 -6.77 -3.12
N ARG A 80 0.65 -7.27 -3.60
CA ARG A 80 1.68 -6.50 -4.28
C ARG A 80 1.63 -6.82 -5.78
N LEU A 81 1.69 -5.79 -6.61
CA LEU A 81 1.72 -5.88 -8.08
C LEU A 81 3.05 -5.33 -8.59
N ASN A 82 3.70 -6.07 -9.48
CA ASN A 82 4.83 -5.55 -10.26
C ASN A 82 4.27 -4.85 -11.50
N PHE A 83 4.46 -3.53 -11.60
CA PHE A 83 4.15 -2.82 -12.83
C PHE A 83 5.30 -2.98 -13.83
N ARG A 84 5.00 -2.75 -15.11
CA ARG A 84 6.02 -2.65 -16.16
C ARG A 84 6.74 -1.31 -16.00
N GLY A 85 7.65 -1.20 -15.04
CA GLY A 85 8.35 0.02 -14.68
C GLY A 85 9.05 -0.09 -13.33
N ALA A 86 9.58 1.03 -12.83
CA ALA A 86 10.27 1.09 -11.53
C ALA A 86 9.33 1.05 -10.32
N ASN A 87 8.02 1.23 -10.55
CA ASN A 87 7.03 1.37 -9.50
C ASN A 87 6.27 0.06 -9.28
N THR A 88 5.74 -0.10 -8.08
CA THR A 88 4.89 -1.24 -7.70
C THR A 88 3.55 -0.75 -7.20
N GLY A 89 2.55 -1.63 -7.28
CA GLY A 89 1.23 -1.40 -6.72
C GLY A 89 1.07 -2.17 -5.41
N TRP A 90 0.61 -1.52 -4.35
CA TRP A 90 0.29 -2.20 -3.09
C TRP A 90 -1.17 -2.00 -2.74
N TYR A 91 -1.88 -3.08 -2.43
CA TYR A 91 -3.32 -3.10 -2.22
C TYR A 91 -3.61 -3.65 -0.83
N PHE A 92 -4.06 -2.77 0.05
CA PHE A 92 -4.41 -3.09 1.44
C PHE A 92 -5.92 -3.28 1.57
N PHE A 93 -6.36 -4.52 1.68
CA PHE A 93 -7.79 -4.88 1.77
C PHE A 93 -8.31 -4.71 3.20
N SER A 94 -9.57 -4.26 3.31
CA SER A 94 -10.31 -4.35 4.57
C SER A 94 -10.59 -5.81 4.93
N GLU A 95 -10.72 -6.11 6.22
CA GLU A 95 -10.94 -7.49 6.70
C GLU A 95 -12.23 -8.13 6.13
N ASP A 96 -13.24 -7.28 5.91
CA ASP A 96 -14.54 -7.64 5.32
C ASP A 96 -14.57 -7.51 3.79
N LEU A 97 -13.43 -7.18 3.15
CA LEU A 97 -13.25 -7.00 1.71
C LEU A 97 -14.14 -5.94 1.05
N ARG A 98 -14.84 -5.11 1.84
CA ARG A 98 -15.70 -4.04 1.32
C ARG A 98 -14.91 -2.88 0.72
N PHE A 99 -13.66 -2.70 1.14
CA PHE A 99 -12.79 -1.62 0.68
C PHE A 99 -11.36 -2.11 0.46
N VAL A 100 -10.63 -1.35 -0.35
CA VAL A 100 -9.19 -1.53 -0.57
C VAL A 100 -8.53 -0.17 -0.62
N THR A 101 -7.29 -0.08 -0.13
CA THR A 101 -6.43 1.10 -0.25
C THR A 101 -5.27 0.78 -1.18
N PRO A 102 -5.38 1.10 -2.48
CA PRO A 102 -4.29 0.99 -3.43
C PRO A 102 -3.25 2.09 -3.26
N LEU A 103 -1.97 1.74 -3.43
CA LEU A 103 -0.83 2.66 -3.44
C LEU A 103 -0.05 2.49 -4.73
N THR A 104 0.55 3.59 -5.20
CA THR A 104 1.70 3.52 -6.10
C THR A 104 2.95 3.78 -5.27
N VAL A 105 3.92 2.87 -5.35
CA VAL A 105 5.15 2.88 -4.57
C VAL A 105 6.34 3.02 -5.53
N SER A 106 7.22 3.99 -5.26
CA SER A 106 8.43 4.26 -6.06
C SER A 106 9.70 3.65 -5.47
N GLY A 107 9.62 3.13 -4.24
CA GLY A 107 10.76 2.54 -3.56
C GLY A 107 10.31 1.66 -2.39
N GLU A 108 10.96 0.52 -2.24
CA GLU A 108 10.67 -0.46 -1.19
C GLU A 108 11.95 -0.79 -0.43
N VAL A 109 11.86 -1.04 0.87
CA VAL A 109 12.91 -1.71 1.66
C VAL A 109 12.23 -2.77 2.52
N VAL A 110 12.70 -4.01 2.41
CA VAL A 110 12.22 -5.14 3.21
C VAL A 110 13.07 -5.22 4.47
N PHE A 111 12.41 -5.37 5.62
CA PHE A 111 13.02 -5.64 6.90
C PHE A 111 12.54 -6.99 7.43
N LYS A 112 13.44 -7.79 7.98
CA LYS A 112 13.16 -9.11 8.54
C LYS A 112 13.55 -9.17 10.00
N LEU A 113 12.81 -9.94 10.77
CA LEU A 113 13.20 -10.31 12.13
C LEU A 113 14.50 -11.12 12.05
N PRO A 114 15.56 -10.76 12.79
CA PRO A 114 16.82 -11.50 12.75
C PRO A 114 16.65 -12.91 13.32
N ALA A 115 17.61 -13.79 13.05
CA ALA A 115 17.63 -15.11 13.66
C ALA A 115 17.78 -15.02 15.19
N GLY A 116 16.98 -15.80 15.92
CA GLY A 116 17.04 -15.88 17.39
C GLY A 116 15.71 -15.50 18.06
N PRO A 117 15.22 -14.25 17.93
CA PRO A 117 13.90 -13.87 18.42
C PRO A 117 12.77 -14.71 17.81
N GLN A 118 11.83 -15.15 18.63
CA GLN A 118 10.64 -15.85 18.15
C GLN A 118 9.63 -14.85 17.60
N ALA A 119 9.26 -15.01 16.34
CA ALA A 119 8.20 -14.23 15.72
C ALA A 119 6.87 -14.43 16.46
N LYS A 120 6.11 -13.35 16.63
CA LYS A 120 4.80 -13.34 17.27
C LYS A 120 3.78 -12.79 16.30
N THR A 121 2.65 -13.47 16.19
CA THR A 121 1.49 -12.95 15.44
C THR A 121 1.06 -11.59 15.98
N VAL A 122 0.95 -10.61 15.10
CA VAL A 122 0.49 -9.24 15.39
C VAL A 122 -1.04 -9.21 15.38
N ARG A 123 -1.64 -9.15 16.56
CA ARG A 123 -3.10 -9.07 16.77
C ARG A 123 -3.54 -7.69 17.24
N GLU A 124 -2.78 -7.11 18.16
CA GLU A 124 -2.97 -5.77 18.72
C GLU A 124 -1.87 -4.82 18.23
N PHE A 125 -2.03 -4.30 17.01
CA PHE A 125 -1.11 -3.29 16.50
C PHE A 125 -1.39 -1.90 17.12
N PRO A 126 -0.37 -1.10 17.49
CA PRO A 126 1.07 -1.40 17.38
C PRO A 126 1.69 -2.03 18.63
N LYS A 127 0.90 -2.37 19.66
CA LYS A 127 1.42 -2.90 20.93
C LYS A 127 2.29 -4.13 20.73
N ASP A 128 1.83 -5.07 19.89
CA ASP A 128 2.51 -6.35 19.65
C ASP A 128 3.89 -6.24 19.00
N ILE A 129 4.19 -5.13 18.31
CA ILE A 129 5.50 -4.89 17.68
C ILE A 129 6.42 -4.00 18.53
N THR A 130 6.01 -3.64 19.75
CA THR A 130 6.79 -2.74 20.62
C THR A 130 8.10 -3.39 21.05
N GLY A 131 9.22 -2.69 20.82
CA GLY A 131 10.56 -3.17 21.14
C GLY A 131 11.14 -4.17 20.16
N VAL A 132 10.35 -4.64 19.18
CA VAL A 132 10.82 -5.57 18.14
C VAL A 132 11.72 -4.82 17.15
N VAL A 133 12.89 -5.39 16.88
CA VAL A 133 13.88 -4.84 15.94
C VAL A 133 13.89 -5.70 14.68
N PHE A 134 13.61 -5.07 13.55
CA PHE A 134 13.73 -5.68 12.22
C PHE A 134 14.98 -5.14 11.53
N GLU A 135 15.65 -5.96 10.74
CA GLU A 135 16.89 -5.62 10.02
C GLU A 135 16.64 -5.67 8.51
N SER A 136 17.16 -4.70 7.76
CA SER A 136 16.98 -4.63 6.32
C SER A 136 17.64 -5.82 5.63
N GLU A 137 16.94 -6.39 4.66
CA GLU A 137 17.52 -7.41 3.79
C GLU A 137 18.51 -6.79 2.80
N ALA A 138 19.65 -7.44 2.58
CA ALA A 138 20.57 -7.07 1.53
C ALA A 138 19.94 -7.39 0.17
N ASP A 139 20.01 -6.45 -0.76
CA ASP A 139 19.48 -6.61 -2.11
C ASP A 139 20.47 -6.15 -3.17
N GLU A 140 20.06 -6.23 -4.43
CA GLU A 140 20.89 -5.87 -5.60
C GLU A 140 21.35 -4.40 -5.61
N ARG A 141 20.66 -3.53 -4.86
CA ARG A 141 20.99 -2.10 -4.75
C ARG A 141 22.13 -1.84 -3.76
N GLN A 142 22.54 -2.86 -2.98
CA GLN A 142 23.59 -2.78 -1.96
C GLN A 142 23.37 -1.61 -0.99
N LEU A 143 22.12 -1.43 -0.55
CA LEU A 143 21.78 -0.43 0.45
C LEU A 143 22.56 -0.68 1.75
N GLN A 144 22.94 0.40 2.44
CA GLN A 144 23.56 0.28 3.75
C GLN A 144 22.59 -0.42 4.73
N PRO A 145 23.08 -1.27 5.64
CA PRO A 145 22.25 -1.92 6.63
C PRO A 145 21.39 -0.92 7.40
N ALA A 146 20.12 -1.24 7.56
CA ALA A 146 19.16 -0.45 8.31
C ALA A 146 18.43 -1.30 9.34
N LYS A 147 17.98 -0.68 10.44
CA LYS A 147 17.13 -1.31 11.45
C LYS A 147 15.87 -0.49 11.69
N LEU A 148 14.77 -1.18 11.91
CA LEU A 148 13.46 -0.59 12.19
C LEU A 148 12.99 -1.05 13.57
N ARG A 149 12.53 -0.12 14.40
CA ARG A 149 11.96 -0.42 15.73
C ARG A 149 10.80 0.50 16.08
N TRP A 150 9.69 -0.06 16.56
CA TRP A 150 8.66 0.70 17.26
C TRP A 150 8.97 0.75 18.76
N THR A 151 9.11 1.95 19.33
CA THR A 151 9.47 2.13 20.76
C THR A 151 8.28 2.22 21.70
N GLY A 152 7.05 2.18 21.17
CA GLY A 152 5.83 2.52 21.92
C GLY A 152 5.43 3.99 21.80
N THR A 153 6.33 4.86 21.33
CA THR A 153 6.07 6.29 21.13
C THR A 153 6.56 6.81 19.78
N HIS A 154 7.75 6.36 19.35
CA HIS A 154 8.37 6.75 18.09
C HIS A 154 8.72 5.50 17.26
N LEU A 155 8.69 5.67 15.95
CA LEU A 155 9.29 4.73 15.02
C LEU A 155 10.74 5.14 14.78
N GLU A 156 11.67 4.25 15.08
CA GLU A 156 13.10 4.46 14.89
C GLU A 156 13.55 3.76 13.62
N LEU A 157 14.13 4.53 12.70
CA LEU A 157 14.83 4.01 11.52
C LEU A 157 16.32 4.31 11.69
N ALA A 158 17.10 3.28 11.98
CA ALA A 158 18.55 3.38 12.11
C ALA A 158 19.20 3.01 10.77
N LYS A 159 20.16 3.80 10.29
CA LYS A 159 20.98 3.50 9.12
C LYS A 159 22.44 3.43 9.53
N GLN A 160 23.15 2.43 9.02
CA GLN A 160 24.57 2.29 9.31
C GLN A 160 25.39 3.20 8.39
N ASN A 161 26.29 3.96 8.99
CA ASN A 161 27.28 4.77 8.29
C ASN A 161 28.46 3.90 7.82
N LYS A 162 29.29 4.46 6.92
CA LYS A 162 30.51 3.78 6.43
C LYS A 162 31.51 3.46 7.54
N ASP A 163 31.50 4.24 8.63
CA ASP A 163 32.33 4.03 9.82
C ASP A 163 31.70 3.05 10.83
N GLN A 164 30.65 2.34 10.43
CA GLN A 164 29.87 1.38 11.22
C GLN A 164 29.04 1.99 12.37
N SER A 165 29.05 3.32 12.54
CA SER A 165 28.15 4.00 13.49
C SER A 165 26.69 3.97 13.00
N TRP A 166 25.74 4.07 13.92
CA TRP A 166 24.31 4.11 13.59
C TRP A 166 23.77 5.53 13.71
N LEU A 167 23.22 6.04 12.61
CA LEU A 167 22.39 7.24 12.64
C LEU A 167 20.93 6.82 12.83
N VAL A 168 20.29 7.32 13.89
CA VAL A 168 18.91 6.93 14.24
C VAL A 168 17.96 8.10 14.03
N ASP A 169 17.06 7.96 13.06
CA ASP A 169 15.95 8.87 12.85
C ASP A 169 14.77 8.46 13.74
N LYS A 170 14.24 9.41 14.53
CA LYS A 170 13.02 9.22 15.32
C LYS A 170 11.85 9.88 14.61
N LEU A 171 10.89 9.06 14.21
CA LEU A 171 9.73 9.45 13.43
C LEU A 171 8.49 9.38 14.34
N ALA A 172 7.59 10.35 14.21
CA ALA A 172 6.30 10.36 14.89
C ALA A 172 5.21 9.90 13.90
N PRO A 173 4.89 8.59 13.85
CA PRO A 173 3.97 8.08 12.86
C PRO A 173 2.51 8.36 13.22
N VAL A 174 1.65 8.31 12.20
CA VAL A 174 0.20 8.16 12.37
C VAL A 174 -0.23 6.80 11.83
N MET A 175 -1.27 6.19 12.41
CA MET A 175 -1.82 4.95 11.85
C MET A 175 -2.55 5.23 10.54
N ALA A 176 -2.20 4.46 9.49
CA ALA A 176 -2.73 4.64 8.15
C ALA A 176 -3.63 3.49 7.70
N ASP A 177 -3.35 2.27 8.17
CA ASP A 177 -4.14 1.05 7.98
C ASP A 177 -3.86 0.10 9.17
N ARG A 178 -4.47 -1.10 9.21
CA ARG A 178 -4.51 -2.03 10.34
C ARG A 178 -3.14 -2.29 10.98
N ARG A 179 -2.09 -2.43 10.16
CA ARG A 179 -0.70 -2.70 10.57
C ARG A 179 0.27 -1.81 9.82
N VAL A 180 -0.12 -0.55 9.66
CA VAL A 180 0.64 0.42 8.86
C VAL A 180 0.78 1.73 9.62
N PHE A 181 2.02 2.18 9.71
CA PHE A 181 2.37 3.54 10.10
C PHE A 181 2.65 4.39 8.86
N GLU A 182 2.18 5.63 8.86
CA GLU A 182 2.51 6.66 7.88
C GLU A 182 3.39 7.72 8.53
N VAL A 183 4.46 8.09 7.83
CA VAL A 183 5.38 9.17 8.19
C VAL A 183 5.63 10.05 6.98
N GLU A 184 5.81 11.34 7.21
CA GLU A 184 6.36 12.27 6.22
C GLU A 184 7.80 12.61 6.60
N GLN A 185 8.75 12.39 5.68
CA GLN A 185 10.17 12.66 5.91
C GLN A 185 10.76 13.31 4.65
N ASN A 186 11.36 14.50 4.80
CA ASN A 186 12.00 15.23 3.70
C ASN A 186 11.08 15.43 2.47
N GLY A 187 9.79 15.69 2.70
CA GLY A 187 8.78 15.84 1.63
C GLY A 187 8.34 14.52 0.98
N LEU A 188 8.85 13.38 1.43
CA LEU A 188 8.42 12.06 0.97
C LEU A 188 7.41 11.47 1.95
N LEU A 189 6.35 10.89 1.41
CA LEU A 189 5.38 10.12 2.17
C LEU A 189 5.83 8.66 2.22
N ILE A 190 5.96 8.12 3.42
CA ILE A 190 6.50 6.77 3.66
C ILE A 190 5.49 5.99 4.50
N TRP A 191 5.17 4.78 4.06
CA TRP A 191 4.42 3.81 4.86
C TRP A 191 5.34 2.71 5.37
N PHE A 192 5.22 2.38 6.65
CA PHE A 192 5.84 1.21 7.27
C PHE A 192 4.75 0.19 7.55
N ALA A 193 4.68 -0.85 6.73
CA ALA A 193 3.74 -1.96 6.87
C ALA A 193 4.38 -3.12 7.63
N PHE A 194 3.63 -3.79 8.50
CA PHE A 194 4.12 -4.91 9.31
C PHE A 194 3.29 -6.17 9.04
N SER A 195 3.99 -7.28 8.75
CA SER A 195 3.42 -8.60 8.49
C SER A 195 2.59 -9.13 9.67
N GLN A 196 1.66 -10.05 9.38
CA GLN A 196 0.73 -10.52 10.42
C GLN A 196 1.43 -11.52 11.32
N ASP A 197 2.35 -12.30 10.78
CA ASP A 197 3.15 -13.26 11.52
C ASP A 197 4.28 -12.60 12.32
N GLY A 198 4.53 -11.30 12.11
CA GLY A 198 5.52 -10.51 12.82
C GLY A 198 6.95 -10.79 12.39
N LYS A 199 7.17 -11.44 11.24
CA LYS A 199 8.50 -11.74 10.72
C LYS A 199 9.07 -10.65 9.84
N GLU A 200 8.21 -9.93 9.13
CA GLU A 200 8.61 -8.94 8.13
C GLU A 200 7.96 -7.57 8.35
N ALA A 201 8.64 -6.54 7.87
CA ALA A 201 8.12 -5.20 7.71
C ALA A 201 8.61 -4.59 6.40
N TRP A 202 7.86 -3.65 5.85
CA TRP A 202 8.18 -2.98 4.58
C TRP A 202 8.14 -1.48 4.77
N LEU A 203 9.20 -0.80 4.34
CA LEU A 203 9.18 0.63 4.08
C LEU A 203 8.76 0.83 2.63
N LEU A 204 7.69 1.58 2.41
CA LEU A 204 7.12 1.90 1.11
C LEU A 204 7.17 3.41 0.89
N GLN A 205 8.00 3.87 -0.03
CA GLN A 205 8.02 5.26 -0.46
C GLN A 205 6.86 5.49 -1.45
N LEU A 206 5.91 6.33 -1.07
CA LEU A 206 4.66 6.49 -1.80
C LEU A 206 4.73 7.63 -2.81
N GLU A 207 4.22 7.38 -4.01
CA GLU A 207 3.87 8.43 -4.97
C GLU A 207 2.42 8.86 -4.80
N ASN A 208 1.52 7.90 -4.56
CA ASN A 208 0.10 8.16 -4.53
C ASN A 208 -0.66 7.12 -3.70
N ILE A 209 -1.81 7.55 -3.17
CA ILE A 209 -2.75 6.75 -2.39
C ILE A 209 -4.11 6.90 -3.05
N PHE A 210 -4.80 5.79 -3.25
CA PHE A 210 -6.10 5.74 -3.89
C PHE A 210 -7.15 5.13 -2.97
N GLY A 211 -8.41 5.36 -3.32
CA GLY A 211 -9.53 4.61 -2.76
C GLY A 211 -9.93 3.44 -3.64
N GLY A 212 -10.63 2.46 -3.08
CA GLY A 212 -11.16 1.35 -3.85
C GLY A 212 -12.32 0.64 -3.16
N ALA A 213 -13.25 0.12 -3.96
CA ALA A 213 -14.38 -0.69 -3.50
C ALA A 213 -14.78 -1.71 -4.58
N PRO A 214 -15.33 -2.88 -4.22
CA PRO A 214 -15.75 -3.87 -5.20
C PRO A 214 -16.80 -3.31 -6.18
N ALA A 215 -16.77 -3.76 -7.42
CA ALA A 215 -17.74 -3.38 -8.44
C ALA A 215 -19.16 -3.77 -8.03
N GLY A 216 -20.14 -2.96 -8.44
CA GLY A 216 -21.55 -3.15 -8.09
C GLY A 216 -21.94 -2.83 -6.64
N THR A 217 -20.99 -2.60 -5.71
CA THR A 217 -21.29 -2.46 -4.27
C THR A 217 -21.81 -1.10 -3.81
N SER A 218 -22.02 -0.12 -4.70
CA SER A 218 -22.64 1.14 -4.28
C SER A 218 -23.33 1.87 -5.43
N LYS A 219 -24.58 2.31 -5.17
CA LYS A 219 -25.15 3.51 -5.82
C LYS A 219 -24.11 4.64 -5.74
N PRO A 220 -24.00 5.53 -6.75
CA PRO A 220 -23.17 6.73 -6.63
C PRO A 220 -23.43 7.36 -5.27
N ALA A 221 -22.36 7.76 -4.56
CA ALA A 221 -22.59 8.63 -3.41
C ALA A 221 -23.40 9.80 -3.96
N ALA A 222 -24.56 10.08 -3.36
CA ALA A 222 -25.32 11.28 -3.73
C ALA A 222 -24.30 12.41 -3.70
N ALA A 223 -24.11 13.09 -4.83
CA ALA A 223 -23.08 14.10 -4.98
C ALA A 223 -23.32 15.14 -3.88
N SER A 224 -22.61 15.01 -2.78
CA SER A 224 -22.39 16.10 -1.87
C SER A 224 -21.76 17.19 -2.72
N GLY A 225 -22.28 18.41 -2.56
CA GLY A 225 -22.01 19.52 -3.49
C GLY A 225 -20.55 19.57 -3.96
N VAL A 226 -20.38 19.71 -5.27
CA VAL A 226 -19.06 19.79 -5.90
C VAL A 226 -18.32 21.00 -5.33
N ILE A 227 -17.17 20.78 -4.69
CA ILE A 227 -16.25 21.86 -4.32
C ILE A 227 -15.62 22.38 -5.63
N PRO A 228 -15.89 23.62 -6.06
CA PRO A 228 -15.32 24.15 -7.29
C PRO A 228 -13.80 24.19 -7.24
N GLY A 229 -13.14 23.78 -8.32
CA GLY A 229 -11.68 23.79 -8.43
C GLY A 229 -10.97 22.48 -8.03
N LEU A 230 -11.69 21.48 -7.51
CA LEU A 230 -11.17 20.12 -7.43
C LEU A 230 -11.05 19.51 -8.83
N THR A 231 -9.98 18.76 -9.08
CA THR A 231 -9.91 17.89 -10.26
C THR A 231 -10.92 16.74 -10.13
N PRO A 232 -11.30 16.07 -11.24
CA PRO A 232 -12.17 14.90 -11.16
C PRO A 232 -11.67 13.82 -10.19
N GLN A 233 -10.35 13.59 -10.15
CA GLN A 233 -9.74 12.61 -9.24
C GLN A 233 -9.86 13.02 -7.78
N GLN A 234 -9.66 14.31 -7.48
CA GLN A 234 -9.81 14.85 -6.12
C GLN A 234 -11.27 14.79 -5.66
N ALA A 235 -12.22 15.07 -6.55
CA ALA A 235 -13.64 14.94 -6.28
C ALA A 235 -14.06 13.47 -6.05
N GLU A 236 -13.56 12.54 -6.87
CA GLU A 236 -13.75 11.09 -6.66
C GLU A 236 -13.21 10.62 -5.31
N MET A 237 -12.01 11.11 -4.94
CA MET A 237 -11.38 10.81 -3.65
C MET A 237 -12.22 11.32 -2.48
N LEU A 238 -12.65 12.58 -2.54
CA LEU A 238 -13.51 13.19 -1.50
C LEU A 238 -14.80 12.40 -1.32
N ALA A 239 -15.51 12.10 -2.41
CA ALA A 239 -16.74 11.31 -2.37
C ALA A 239 -16.50 9.90 -1.80
N HIS A 240 -15.32 9.32 -2.04
CA HIS A 240 -14.95 8.04 -1.45
C HIS A 240 -14.64 8.12 0.05
N VAL A 241 -13.98 9.19 0.51
CA VAL A 241 -13.77 9.45 1.95
C VAL A 241 -15.11 9.52 2.67
N GLU A 242 -16.10 10.23 2.12
CA GLU A 242 -17.44 10.31 2.69
C GLU A 242 -18.14 8.96 2.76
N ARG A 243 -17.97 8.11 1.73
CA ARG A 243 -18.49 6.74 1.73
C ARG A 243 -17.85 5.88 2.82
N LEU A 244 -16.53 5.95 2.97
CA LEU A 244 -15.82 5.23 4.03
C LEU A 244 -16.32 5.68 5.41
N HIS A 245 -16.57 6.97 5.58
CA HIS A 245 -17.16 7.54 6.79
C HIS A 245 -18.54 6.96 7.10
N ALA A 246 -19.44 6.97 6.10
CA ALA A 246 -20.79 6.42 6.22
C ALA A 246 -20.79 4.90 6.48
N ALA A 247 -19.78 4.19 5.96
CA ALA A 247 -19.58 2.76 6.20
C ALA A 247 -18.83 2.45 7.52
N ASN A 248 -18.52 3.48 8.31
CA ASN A 248 -17.76 3.42 9.56
C ASN A 248 -16.30 2.93 9.42
N ASP A 249 -15.71 2.97 8.22
CA ASP A 249 -14.27 2.74 8.02
C ASP A 249 -13.49 4.04 8.25
N ARG A 250 -13.37 4.41 9.53
CA ARG A 250 -12.78 5.68 9.97
C ARG A 250 -11.28 5.78 9.67
N MET A 251 -10.56 4.67 9.69
CA MET A 251 -9.11 4.67 9.48
C MET A 251 -8.77 4.99 8.04
N ARG A 252 -9.34 4.26 7.07
CA ARG A 252 -9.11 4.54 5.64
C ARG A 252 -9.65 5.92 5.26
N ALA A 253 -10.81 6.32 5.79
CA ALA A 253 -11.34 7.67 5.57
C ALA A 253 -10.33 8.76 5.98
N LYS A 254 -9.74 8.65 7.19
CA LYS A 254 -8.73 9.60 7.67
C LYS A 254 -7.46 9.59 6.81
N THR A 255 -7.02 8.42 6.38
CA THR A 255 -5.83 8.26 5.52
C THR A 255 -6.01 8.94 4.17
N LEU A 256 -7.12 8.67 3.49
CA LEU A 256 -7.43 9.30 2.20
C LEU A 256 -7.73 10.79 2.34
N ALA A 257 -8.33 11.22 3.46
CA ALA A 257 -8.52 12.63 3.78
C ALA A 257 -7.19 13.37 3.93
N ARG A 258 -6.21 12.82 4.66
CA ARG A 258 -4.86 13.40 4.77
C ARG A 258 -4.21 13.52 3.40
N HIS A 259 -4.30 12.48 2.58
CA HIS A 259 -3.75 12.49 1.23
C HIS A 259 -4.39 13.55 0.34
N LEU A 260 -5.73 13.65 0.33
CA LEU A 260 -6.44 14.68 -0.42
C LEU A 260 -6.03 16.09 0.02
N LYS A 261 -5.91 16.34 1.33
CA LYS A 261 -5.43 17.63 1.85
C LYS A 261 -4.03 17.97 1.33
N ARG A 262 -3.10 17.00 1.30
CA ARG A 262 -1.76 17.20 0.69
C ARG A 262 -1.86 17.59 -0.78
N GLN A 263 -2.71 16.91 -1.56
CA GLN A 263 -2.89 17.20 -3.00
C GLN A 263 -3.44 18.60 -3.30
N VAL A 264 -4.09 19.25 -2.33
CA VAL A 264 -4.63 20.61 -2.49
C VAL A 264 -3.93 21.65 -1.61
N ALA A 265 -2.83 21.28 -0.94
CA ALA A 265 -2.17 22.11 0.06
C ALA A 265 -1.69 23.47 -0.49
N GLU A 266 -1.25 23.51 -1.74
CA GLU A 266 -0.79 24.72 -2.43
C GLU A 266 -1.93 25.64 -2.88
N LYS A 267 -3.19 25.27 -2.62
CA LYS A 267 -4.39 26.05 -2.96
C LYS A 267 -5.18 26.37 -1.68
N PRO A 268 -4.79 27.38 -0.88
CA PRO A 268 -5.33 27.59 0.48
C PRO A 268 -6.85 27.68 0.57
N ALA A 269 -7.49 28.41 -0.36
CA ALA A 269 -8.95 28.53 -0.41
C ALA A 269 -9.65 27.19 -0.74
N LEU A 270 -9.02 26.35 -1.55
CA LEU A 270 -9.53 25.02 -1.89
C LEU A 270 -9.31 24.05 -0.72
N LEU A 271 -8.13 24.10 -0.10
CA LEU A 271 -7.82 23.34 1.11
C LEU A 271 -8.87 23.65 2.20
N GLN A 272 -9.11 24.92 2.51
CA GLN A 272 -10.09 25.30 3.54
C GLN A 272 -11.50 24.76 3.28
N GLN A 273 -11.94 24.75 2.02
CA GLN A 273 -13.23 24.14 1.64
C GLN A 273 -13.24 22.62 1.88
N VAL A 274 -12.16 21.94 1.48
CA VAL A 274 -11.99 20.50 1.73
C VAL A 274 -11.97 20.20 3.23
N GLU A 275 -11.24 20.98 4.03
CA GLU A 275 -11.18 20.80 5.47
C GLU A 275 -12.52 21.01 6.15
N THR A 276 -13.25 22.05 5.77
CA THR A 276 -14.61 22.32 6.27
C THR A 276 -15.55 21.17 5.95
N ARG A 277 -15.50 20.66 4.71
CA ARG A 277 -16.32 19.54 4.28
C ARG A 277 -16.04 18.27 5.07
N LEU A 278 -14.76 17.95 5.28
CA LEU A 278 -14.32 16.77 6.02
C LEU A 278 -14.63 16.87 7.53
N ALA A 279 -14.52 18.06 8.12
CA ALA A 279 -14.84 18.29 9.52
C ALA A 279 -16.34 18.17 9.83
N ALA A 280 -17.20 18.39 8.84
CA ALA A 280 -18.65 18.27 8.96
C ALA A 280 -19.17 16.83 8.87
N LEU A 281 -18.29 15.83 8.66
CA LEU A 281 -18.70 14.43 8.58
C LEU A 281 -19.01 13.88 10.00
N PRO A 282 -20.09 13.10 10.18
CA PRO A 282 -20.59 12.64 11.49
C PRO A 282 -19.84 11.45 12.13
#